data_AF-A0A7Y0X4W4-F1
#
_entry.id   AF-A0A7Y0X4W4-F1
#
_cell.length_a   1.000
_cell.length_b   1.000
_cell.length_c   1.000
_cell.angle_alpha   90.00
_cell.angle_beta   90.00
_cell.angle_gamma   90.00
#
_symmetry.space_group_name_H-M   'P 1'
#
loop_
_entity.id
_entity.type
_entity.pdbx_description
1 polymer ?
#
loop_
_entity_poly.entity_id
_entity_poly.type
_entity_poly.pdbx_seq_one_letter_code
_entity_poly.pdbx_strand_id
1 'polypeptide(L)'
;IADKPIDFNEVERLFSIDVTLSYKLLTYVNSGYTLTTKIKSFRQALIYLGEERLRRFISLVAIASVQEDKPDSLYSLAIQRARMCELLLSQMNTRYDPGQAFLTGMFSLLGSLLDQPLSDVIEDIPVDEDIKLALTSRKGVLGHLLSMTIAYEQA
;
A
#
# COMPACT_ATOMS: atom_id res chain seq x y z
N ILE A 1 0.42 25.71 -14.12
CA ILE A 1 0.42 24.39 -14.80
C ILE A 1 -0.66 23.56 -14.11
N ALA A 2 -1.94 23.79 -14.42
CA ALA A 2 -3.05 23.12 -13.73
C ALA A 2 -4.34 23.26 -14.55
N ASP A 3 -4.48 22.45 -15.60
CA ASP A 3 -5.80 22.25 -16.24
C ASP A 3 -5.92 20.94 -17.04
N LYS A 4 -5.16 19.90 -16.65
CA LYS A 4 -5.41 18.55 -17.16
C LYS A 4 -6.17 17.77 -16.09
N PRO A 5 -7.29 17.10 -16.45
CA PRO A 5 -7.95 16.17 -15.54
C PRO A 5 -6.95 15.10 -15.11
N ILE A 6 -6.94 14.76 -13.83
CA ILE A 6 -6.06 13.72 -13.30
C ILE A 6 -6.50 12.37 -13.87
N ASP A 7 -5.59 11.68 -14.57
CA ASP A 7 -5.78 10.27 -14.90
C ASP A 7 -5.49 9.42 -13.66
N PHE A 8 -6.56 8.95 -13.03
CA PHE A 8 -6.49 8.11 -11.85
C PHE A 8 -5.73 6.80 -12.09
N ASN A 9 -5.69 6.27 -13.32
CA ASN A 9 -4.93 5.07 -13.64
C ASN A 9 -3.42 5.35 -13.67
N GLU A 10 -3.02 6.50 -14.23
CA GLU A 10 -1.63 6.93 -14.23
C GLU A 10 -1.14 7.22 -12.82
N VAL A 11 -1.98 7.88 -12.02
CA VAL A 11 -1.68 8.15 -10.61
C VAL A 11 -1.58 6.85 -9.82
N GLU A 12 -2.54 5.94 -9.96
CA GLU A 12 -2.49 4.60 -9.34
C GLU A 12 -1.20 3.86 -9.70
N ARG A 13 -0.74 3.96 -10.96
CA ARG A 13 0.53 3.37 -11.40
C ARG A 13 1.73 4.00 -10.70
N LEU A 14 1.77 5.33 -10.57
CA LEU A 14 2.88 6.04 -9.93
C LEU A 14 2.97 5.70 -8.43
N PHE A 15 1.83 5.66 -7.74
CA PHE A 15 1.77 5.22 -6.34
C PHE A 15 2.22 3.76 -6.19
N SER A 16 1.85 2.88 -7.13
CA SER A 16 2.26 1.48 -7.11
C SER A 16 3.78 1.26 -7.22
N ILE A 17 4.55 2.28 -7.64
CA ILE A 17 6.01 2.22 -7.81
C ILE A 17 6.75 2.75 -6.56
N ASP A 18 6.10 3.56 -5.72
CA ASP A 18 6.72 4.13 -4.53
C ASP A 18 5.91 3.75 -3.27
N VAL A 19 6.50 2.87 -2.48
CA VAL A 19 5.91 2.32 -1.25
C VAL A 19 5.75 3.38 -0.17
N THR A 20 6.72 4.30 -0.05
CA THR A 20 6.70 5.38 0.95
C THR A 20 5.63 6.41 0.60
N LEU A 21 5.51 6.73 -0.69
CA LEU A 21 4.46 7.61 -1.20
C LEU A 21 3.07 6.99 -1.04
N SER A 22 2.94 5.69 -1.31
CA SER A 22 1.73 4.91 -1.06
C SER A 22 1.30 4.92 0.40
N TYR A 23 2.26 4.74 1.32
CA TYR A 23 2.02 4.87 2.76
C TYR A 23 1.52 6.26 3.12
N LYS A 24 2.25 7.31 2.71
CA LYS A 24 1.89 8.72 2.96
C LYS A 24 0.47 9.03 2.47
N LEU A 25 0.06 8.49 1.32
CA LEU A 25 -1.29 8.66 0.77
C LEU A 25 -2.34 8.07 1.72
N LEU A 26 -2.16 6.82 2.15
CA LEU A 26 -3.14 6.17 3.02
C LEU A 26 -3.22 6.83 4.40
N THR A 27 -2.10 7.29 4.96
CA THR A 27 -2.11 8.05 6.21
C THR A 27 -2.79 9.41 6.04
N TYR A 28 -2.62 10.07 4.88
CA TYR A 28 -3.33 11.31 4.57
C TYR A 28 -4.84 11.12 4.40
N VAL A 29 -5.28 9.96 3.89
CA VAL A 29 -6.70 9.58 3.89
C VAL A 29 -7.24 9.54 5.32
N ASN A 30 -6.47 9.00 6.28
CA ASN A 30 -6.84 8.90 7.69
C ASN A 30 -6.91 10.26 8.40
N SER A 31 -6.03 11.22 8.06
CA SER A 31 -5.91 12.48 8.79
C SER A 31 -7.03 13.50 8.53
N GLY A 32 -7.90 13.25 7.54
CA GLY A 32 -8.95 14.21 7.14
C GLY A 32 -10.38 13.85 7.49
N TYR A 33 -10.65 12.59 7.87
CA TYR A 33 -11.99 12.07 8.16
C TYR A 33 -11.91 10.90 9.13
N THR A 34 -12.91 10.74 10.00
CA THR A 34 -13.17 9.45 10.65
C THR A 34 -13.66 8.49 9.56
N LEU A 35 -12.75 7.70 8.98
CA LEU A 35 -13.12 6.72 7.95
C LEU A 35 -14.10 5.70 8.55
N THR A 36 -15.34 5.69 8.07
CA THR A 36 -16.31 4.63 8.38
C THR A 36 -16.05 3.37 7.55
N THR A 37 -15.37 3.49 6.41
CA THR A 37 -15.04 2.39 5.50
C THR A 37 -13.53 2.19 5.41
N LYS A 38 -13.05 0.99 5.73
CA LYS A 38 -11.63 0.61 5.62
C LYS A 38 -11.20 0.47 4.16
N ILE A 39 -9.94 0.84 3.87
CA ILE A 39 -9.36 0.75 2.54
C ILE A 39 -8.90 -0.68 2.24
N LYS A 40 -9.33 -1.19 1.08
CA LYS A 40 -8.99 -2.51 0.55
C LYS A 40 -8.09 -2.46 -0.69
N SER A 41 -8.01 -1.31 -1.36
CA SER A 41 -7.17 -1.11 -2.56
C SER A 41 -6.78 0.36 -2.75
N PHE A 42 -5.72 0.63 -3.51
CA PHE A 42 -5.31 2.00 -3.85
C PHE A 42 -6.37 2.74 -4.67
N ARG A 43 -6.97 2.08 -5.66
CA ARG A 43 -8.12 2.63 -6.39
C ARG A 43 -9.22 3.12 -5.45
N GLN A 44 -9.58 2.35 -4.43
CA GLN A 44 -10.58 2.76 -3.45
C GLN A 44 -10.14 4.02 -2.69
N ALA A 45 -8.88 4.08 -2.26
CA ALA A 45 -8.33 5.25 -1.57
C ALA A 45 -8.35 6.51 -2.45
N LEU A 46 -7.97 6.39 -3.72
CA LEU A 46 -7.98 7.50 -4.67
C LEU A 46 -9.39 8.02 -4.96
N ILE A 47 -10.36 7.12 -5.16
CA ILE A 47 -11.77 7.46 -5.34
C ILE A 47 -12.31 8.16 -4.09
N TYR A 48 -11.96 7.65 -2.89
CA TYR A 48 -12.39 8.23 -1.63
C TYR A 48 -11.83 9.64 -1.41
N LEU A 49 -10.57 9.87 -1.79
CA LEU A 49 -9.92 11.16 -1.62
C LEU A 49 -10.49 12.23 -2.58
N GLY A 50 -10.82 11.83 -3.81
CA GLY A 50 -11.26 12.74 -4.87
C GLY A 50 -10.13 13.61 -5.44
N GLU A 51 -10.38 14.23 -6.60
CA GLU A 51 -9.34 14.92 -7.39
C GLU A 51 -8.71 16.12 -6.65
N GLU A 52 -9.53 16.97 -6.02
CA GLU A 52 -9.09 18.18 -5.30
C GLU A 52 -8.08 17.87 -4.18
N ARG A 53 -8.37 16.86 -3.35
CA ARG A 53 -7.51 16.49 -2.22
C ARG A 53 -6.30 15.70 -2.68
N LEU A 54 -6.43 14.92 -3.75
CA LEU A 54 -5.30 14.24 -4.39
C LEU A 54 -4.29 15.25 -4.94
N ARG A 55 -4.73 16.33 -5.61
CA ARG A 55 -3.85 17.44 -6.04
C ARG A 55 -3.11 18.06 -4.86
N ARG A 56 -3.79 18.31 -3.75
CA ARG A 56 -3.17 18.85 -2.53
C ARG A 56 -2.15 17.89 -1.94
N PHE A 57 -2.48 16.60 -1.85
CA PHE A 57 -1.58 15.56 -1.38
C PHE A 57 -0.32 15.49 -2.24
N ILE A 58 -0.46 15.38 -3.57
CA ILE A 58 0.67 15.35 -4.51
C ILE A 58 1.52 16.61 -4.37
N SER A 59 0.90 17.78 -4.20
CA SER A 59 1.63 19.03 -4.00
C SER A 59 2.42 19.03 -2.69
N LEU A 60 1.83 18.54 -1.59
CA LEU A 60 2.49 18.43 -0.29
C LEU A 60 3.66 17.44 -0.35
N VAL A 61 3.47 16.28 -0.98
CA VAL A 61 4.55 15.31 -1.18
C VAL A 61 5.66 15.91 -2.02
N ALA A 62 5.35 16.54 -3.16
CA ALA A 62 6.36 17.12 -4.05
C ALA A 62 7.23 18.18 -3.34
N ILE A 63 6.65 18.92 -2.38
CA ILE A 63 7.36 19.87 -1.53
C ILE A 63 8.17 19.14 -0.44
N ALA A 64 7.64 18.05 0.11
CA ALA A 64 8.25 17.26 1.17
C ALA A 64 9.24 16.19 0.69
N SER A 65 9.45 16.05 -0.62
CA SER A 65 10.35 15.07 -1.24
C SER A 65 11.81 15.36 -0.89
N VAL A 66 12.26 14.84 0.25
CA VAL A 66 13.68 14.58 0.54
C VAL A 66 13.94 13.14 0.09
N GLN A 67 14.96 12.92 -0.75
CA GLN A 67 15.40 11.57 -1.10
C GLN A 67 15.80 10.85 0.19
N GLU A 68 15.07 9.79 0.54
CA GLU A 68 15.47 8.87 1.59
C GLU A 68 16.44 7.85 0.97
N ASP A 69 17.66 7.77 1.50
CA ASP A 69 18.74 6.86 1.07
C ASP A 69 18.41 5.39 1.43
N LYS A 70 17.34 4.84 0.88
CA LYS A 70 16.99 3.41 0.99
C LYS A 70 17.35 2.68 -0.30
N PRO A 71 17.87 1.44 -0.24
CA PRO A 71 18.29 0.74 -1.44
C PRO A 71 17.11 0.47 -2.38
N ASP A 72 17.28 0.73 -3.68
CA ASP A 72 16.30 0.42 -4.73
C ASP A 72 15.82 -1.04 -4.69
N SER A 73 16.67 -1.96 -4.21
CA SER A 73 16.35 -3.38 -4.05
C SER A 73 15.24 -3.63 -3.03
N LEU A 74 15.12 -2.80 -1.98
CA LEU A 74 14.09 -2.97 -0.95
C LEU A 74 12.71 -2.54 -1.47
N TYR A 75 12.66 -1.45 -2.23
CA TYR A 75 11.46 -1.03 -2.95
C TYR A 75 11.05 -2.06 -4.00
N SER A 76 12.00 -2.53 -4.80
CA SER A 76 11.77 -3.56 -5.82
C SER A 76 11.20 -4.84 -5.21
N LEU A 77 11.75 -5.30 -4.08
CA LEU A 77 11.25 -6.47 -3.37
C LEU A 77 9.83 -6.27 -2.84
N ALA A 78 9.50 -5.10 -2.30
CA ALA A 78 8.16 -4.79 -1.83
C ALA A 78 7.12 -4.84 -2.97
N ILE A 79 7.46 -4.28 -4.14
CA ILE A 79 6.60 -4.31 -5.32
C ILE A 79 6.46 -5.73 -5.86
N GLN A 80 7.57 -6.49 -5.90
CA GLN A 80 7.55 -7.89 -6.31
C GLN A 80 6.61 -8.72 -5.42
N ARG A 81 6.72 -8.57 -4.10
CA ARG A 81 5.81 -9.22 -3.13
C ARG A 81 4.37 -8.84 -3.36
N ALA A 82 4.10 -7.56 -3.58
CA ALA A 82 2.76 -7.04 -3.87
C ALA A 82 2.15 -7.74 -5.09
N ARG A 83 2.87 -7.76 -6.21
CA ARG A 83 2.42 -8.40 -7.45
C ARG A 83 2.28 -9.91 -7.32
N MET A 84 3.20 -10.58 -6.64
CA MET A 84 3.12 -12.02 -6.43
C MET A 84 1.89 -12.38 -5.60
N CYS A 85 1.63 -11.67 -4.50
CA CYS A 85 0.43 -11.89 -3.69
C CYS A 85 -0.86 -11.63 -4.51
N GLU A 86 -0.92 -10.53 -5.24
CA GLU A 86 -2.07 -10.19 -6.12
C GLU A 86 -2.36 -11.29 -7.15
N LEU A 87 -1.32 -11.76 -7.84
CA LEU A 87 -1.45 -12.80 -8.87
C LEU A 87 -1.85 -14.15 -8.29
N LEU A 88 -1.23 -14.56 -7.19
CA LEU A 88 -1.55 -15.83 -6.52
C LEU A 88 -2.99 -15.83 -5.99
N LEU A 89 -3.43 -14.74 -5.35
CA LEU A 89 -4.81 -14.63 -4.86
C LEU A 89 -5.82 -14.70 -6.01
N SER A 90 -5.49 -14.12 -7.17
CA SER A 90 -6.36 -14.15 -8.36
C SER A 90 -6.58 -15.56 -8.91
N GLN A 91 -5.74 -16.53 -8.54
CA GLN A 91 -5.91 -17.94 -8.89
C GLN A 91 -6.65 -18.75 -7.81
N MET A 92 -6.98 -18.14 -6.67
CA MET A 92 -7.64 -18.79 -5.54
C MET A 92 -9.14 -18.49 -5.56
N ASN A 93 -9.98 -19.49 -5.28
CA ASN A 93 -11.40 -19.27 -5.04
C ASN A 93 -11.63 -18.77 -3.61
N THR A 94 -11.58 -17.44 -3.43
CA THR A 94 -11.63 -16.81 -2.11
C THR A 94 -12.47 -15.53 -2.12
N ARG A 95 -12.89 -15.07 -0.94
CA ARG A 95 -13.71 -13.86 -0.76
C ARG A 95 -12.91 -12.56 -0.84
N TYR A 96 -11.58 -12.64 -0.83
CA TYR A 96 -10.69 -11.48 -0.79
C TYR A 96 -10.48 -10.93 -2.19
N ASP A 97 -10.33 -9.61 -2.28
CA ASP A 97 -10.01 -8.91 -3.51
C ASP A 97 -8.49 -8.90 -3.78
N PRO A 98 -8.03 -9.01 -5.04
CA PRO A 98 -6.61 -8.92 -5.38
C PRO A 98 -5.91 -7.66 -4.84
N GLY A 99 -6.62 -6.53 -4.75
CA GLY A 99 -6.09 -5.30 -4.15
C GLY A 99 -5.69 -5.46 -2.68
N GLN A 100 -6.39 -6.29 -1.91
CA GLN A 100 -6.04 -6.57 -0.51
C GLN A 100 -4.73 -7.36 -0.43
N ALA A 101 -4.54 -8.33 -1.32
CA ALA A 101 -3.30 -9.09 -1.42
C ALA A 101 -2.13 -8.22 -1.91
N PHE A 102 -2.39 -7.32 -2.85
CA PHE A 102 -1.40 -6.33 -3.30
C PHE A 102 -0.90 -5.46 -2.15
N LEU A 103 -1.82 -4.82 -1.41
CA LEU A 103 -1.48 -4.01 -0.24
C LEU A 103 -0.73 -4.81 0.84
N THR A 104 -1.16 -6.06 1.08
CA THR A 104 -0.49 -6.96 2.03
C THR A 104 0.95 -7.24 1.63
N GLY A 105 1.22 -7.52 0.36
CA GLY A 105 2.59 -7.73 -0.12
C GLY A 105 3.44 -6.45 -0.08
N MET A 106 2.87 -5.33 -0.52
CA MET A 106 3.57 -4.03 -0.59
C MET A 106 4.00 -3.52 0.80
N PHE A 107 3.10 -3.59 1.79
CA PHE A 107 3.40 -3.10 3.14
C PHE A 107 4.16 -4.08 4.02
N SER A 108 4.45 -5.28 3.52
CA SER A 108 5.21 -6.29 4.27
C SER A 108 6.64 -5.85 4.66
N LEU A 109 7.20 -4.87 3.94
CA LEU A 109 8.54 -4.30 4.15
C LEU A 109 8.53 -2.86 4.65
N LEU A 110 7.35 -2.32 4.96
CA LEU A 110 7.21 -0.90 5.30
C LEU A 110 7.97 -0.53 6.59
N GLY A 111 8.00 -1.42 7.59
CA GLY A 111 8.81 -1.21 8.79
C GLY A 111 10.31 -1.09 8.49
N SER A 112 10.82 -1.90 7.56
CA SER A 112 12.22 -1.79 7.11
C SER A 112 12.50 -0.51 6.29
N LEU A 113 11.52 -0.06 5.51
CA LEU A 113 11.62 1.19 4.75
C LEU A 113 11.62 2.42 5.65
N LEU A 114 10.86 2.39 6.75
CA LEU A 114 10.73 3.52 7.68
C LEU A 114 11.62 3.42 8.94
N ASP A 115 12.46 2.39 9.05
CA ASP A 115 13.26 2.07 10.25
C ASP A 115 12.44 2.01 11.55
N GLN A 116 11.25 1.42 11.46
CA GLN A 116 10.29 1.31 12.57
C GLN A 116 9.72 -0.11 12.66
N PRO A 117 9.25 -0.53 13.86
CA PRO A 117 8.49 -1.78 13.98
C PRO A 117 7.26 -1.72 13.06
N LEU A 118 7.06 -2.78 12.26
CA LEU A 118 5.93 -2.83 11.32
C LEU A 118 4.58 -2.72 12.04
N SER A 119 4.47 -3.21 13.27
CA SER A 119 3.27 -3.07 14.11
C SER A 119 2.85 -1.60 14.24
N ASP A 120 3.81 -0.74 14.59
CA ASP A 120 3.58 0.64 14.95
C ASP A 120 3.15 1.45 13.71
N VAL A 121 3.80 1.18 12.58
CA VAL A 121 3.49 1.82 11.30
C VAL A 121 2.10 1.46 10.80
N ILE A 122 1.67 0.20 10.94
CA ILE A 122 0.40 -0.29 10.39
C ILE A 122 -0.82 0.17 11.22
N GLU A 123 -0.64 0.51 12.49
CA GLU A 123 -1.72 1.06 13.32
C GLU A 123 -2.31 2.34 12.72
N ASP A 124 -1.45 3.22 12.20
CA ASP A 124 -1.82 4.53 11.64
C ASP A 124 -2.46 4.47 10.24
N ILE A 125 -2.43 3.30 9.59
CA ILE A 125 -2.96 3.12 8.23
C ILE A 125 -4.44 2.68 8.29
N PRO A 126 -5.34 3.31 7.51
CA PRO A 126 -6.76 2.96 7.48
C PRO A 126 -7.06 1.78 6.54
N VAL A 127 -6.27 0.71 6.60
CA VAL A 127 -6.50 -0.53 5.83
C VAL A 127 -7.42 -1.51 6.54
N ASP A 128 -8.01 -2.42 5.77
CA ASP A 128 -8.84 -3.52 6.24
C ASP A 128 -8.15 -4.37 7.33
N GLU A 129 -8.92 -4.83 8.32
CA GLU A 129 -8.37 -5.56 9.47
C GLU A 129 -7.73 -6.89 9.07
N ASP A 130 -8.22 -7.54 8.00
CA ASP A 130 -7.60 -8.77 7.50
C ASP A 130 -6.19 -8.49 6.93
N ILE A 131 -5.94 -7.29 6.39
CA ILE A 131 -4.60 -6.84 5.95
C ILE A 131 -3.71 -6.59 7.17
N LYS A 132 -4.22 -5.91 8.20
CA LYS A 132 -3.46 -5.65 9.45
C LYS A 132 -3.06 -6.97 10.12
N LEU A 133 -3.98 -7.92 10.20
CA LEU A 133 -3.74 -9.25 10.77
C LEU A 133 -2.69 -10.05 9.98
N ALA A 134 -2.73 -9.97 8.65
CA ALA A 134 -1.73 -10.60 7.79
C ALA A 134 -0.32 -10.00 7.97
N LEU A 135 -0.24 -8.68 8.12
CA LEU A 135 1.02 -7.96 8.26
C LEU A 135 1.67 -8.16 9.64
N THR A 136 0.88 -8.12 10.70
CA THR A 136 1.38 -8.18 12.09
C THR A 136 1.54 -9.62 12.60
N SER A 137 0.60 -10.50 12.27
CA SER A 137 0.51 -11.84 12.87
C SER A 137 0.69 -12.98 11.87
N ARG A 138 0.80 -12.67 10.55
CA ARG A 138 0.87 -13.67 9.47
C ARG A 138 -0.31 -14.67 9.48
N LYS A 139 -1.49 -14.21 9.91
CA LYS A 139 -2.71 -15.03 10.03
C LYS A 139 -3.72 -14.72 8.92
N GLY A 140 -4.65 -15.66 8.72
CA GLY A 140 -5.70 -15.56 7.70
C GLY A 140 -5.16 -15.83 6.29
N VAL A 141 -6.05 -15.81 5.29
CA VAL A 141 -5.70 -16.15 3.90
C VAL A 141 -4.58 -15.23 3.37
N LEU A 142 -4.69 -13.93 3.62
CA LEU A 142 -3.68 -12.94 3.21
C LEU A 142 -2.34 -13.14 3.93
N GLY A 143 -2.35 -13.55 5.20
CA GLY A 143 -1.14 -13.82 5.98
C GLY A 143 -0.43 -15.10 5.53
N HIS A 144 -1.19 -16.16 5.24
CA HIS A 144 -0.64 -17.40 4.68
C HIS A 144 -0.05 -17.17 3.29
N LEU A 145 -0.76 -16.43 2.44
CA LEU A 145 -0.30 -16.04 1.12
C LEU A 145 1.02 -15.28 1.19
N LEU A 146 1.12 -14.28 2.07
CA LEU A 146 2.36 -13.52 2.28
C LEU A 146 3.49 -14.41 2.80
N SER A 147 3.19 -15.35 3.70
CA SER A 147 4.19 -16.29 4.23
C SER A 147 4.74 -17.21 3.14
N MET A 148 3.88 -17.67 2.22
CA MET A 148 4.29 -18.48 1.06
C MET A 148 5.19 -17.67 0.12
N THR A 149 4.81 -16.43 -0.19
CA THR A 149 5.62 -15.51 -1.01
C THR A 149 7.01 -15.31 -0.41
N ILE A 150 7.10 -15.03 0.89
CA ILE A 150 8.38 -14.85 1.59
C ILE A 150 9.21 -16.13 1.56
N ALA A 151 8.59 -17.29 1.79
CA ALA A 151 9.28 -18.58 1.77
C ALA A 151 9.86 -18.90 0.37
N TYR A 152 9.12 -18.57 -0.69
CA TYR A 152 9.57 -18.75 -2.07
C TYR A 152 10.80 -17.89 -2.40
N GLU A 153 10.87 -16.66 -1.89
CA GLU A 153 12.00 -15.76 -2.11
C GLU A 153 13.29 -16.18 -1.40
N GLN A 154 13.17 -16.98 -0.33
CA GLN A 154 14.28 -17.42 0.51
C GLN A 154 14.78 -18.84 0.16
N ALA A 155 14.11 -19.53 -0.77
CA ALA A 155 14.44 -20.87 -1.23
C ALA A 155 15.52 -20.87 -2.32
#